data_AF-F6T1Q2-F1
#
_entry.id   AF-F6T1Q2-F1
#
_cell.length_a   1.000
_cell.length_b   1.000
_cell.length_c   1.000
_cell.angle_alpha   90.00
_cell.angle_beta   90.00
_cell.angle_gamma   90.00
#
_symmetry.space_group_name_H-M   'P 1'
#
loop_
_entity.id
_entity.type
_entity.pdbx_description
1 polymer ?
#
loop_
_entity_poly.entity_id
_entity_poly.type
_entity_poly.pdbx_seq_one_letter_code
_entity_poly.pdbx_strand_id
1 'polypeptide(L)'
;MSRLLYMPRSSLPLLLTVLLGLSGSQDQEELQVLQPKEPVSVAKGEKVTLNCTVTDSVVSGPVKWFKGAGPQRKEIYTFQGGSYPRIKAAAPSSNTDFSISISNITPEDTGTYYCVKFKRGYSDTEFKSGGGTMLSVSGSQGQEEFQVLQTKEPVSVAKGGKVTLNCTILENSPPGPVKWFKGAGPQRKEIYNFKGGSYPRIKAVVPSSHTDFSISISNITPEDTGTYYCVKFKRGNPDTEFKSGGGGTIILIFAYILEILSISISKRQCFKPRALIISLSYSQKRLL
;
A
#
# COMPACT_ATOMS: atom_id res chain seq x y z
N MET A 1 42.61 -38.13 77.03
CA MET A 1 44.09 -38.16 77.02
C MET A 1 44.48 -38.65 75.63
N SER A 2 45.19 -37.96 74.75
CA SER A 2 46.06 -36.80 74.90
C SER A 2 46.08 -35.98 73.61
N ARG A 3 46.39 -34.71 73.82
CA ARG A 3 46.56 -33.61 72.89
C ARG A 3 47.99 -33.65 72.29
N LEU A 4 48.20 -32.90 71.19
CA LEU A 4 49.46 -32.24 70.76
C LEU A 4 50.52 -33.13 70.07
N LEU A 5 51.31 -32.75 69.05
CA LEU A 5 51.62 -31.48 68.36
C LEU A 5 52.42 -31.81 67.06
N TYR A 6 52.59 -30.80 66.21
CA TYR A 6 53.82 -30.49 65.43
C TYR A 6 53.95 -30.99 63.97
N MET A 7 53.86 -30.02 63.05
CA MET A 7 54.47 -29.98 61.71
C MET A 7 55.93 -29.49 61.81
N PRO A 8 56.83 -29.81 60.86
CA PRO A 8 57.18 -28.77 59.88
C PRO A 8 57.54 -29.26 58.45
N ARG A 9 57.12 -28.42 57.49
CA ARG A 9 57.80 -27.96 56.25
C ARG A 9 58.97 -28.78 55.67
N SER A 10 58.81 -29.18 54.41
CA SER A 10 59.72 -28.83 53.29
C SER A 10 59.12 -29.40 52.00
N SER A 11 58.55 -28.57 51.12
CA SER A 11 59.12 -28.11 49.84
C SER A 11 58.31 -28.68 48.67
N LEU A 12 57.38 -27.86 48.16
CA LEU A 12 56.84 -28.01 46.80
C LEU A 12 57.99 -27.82 45.78
N PRO A 13 57.91 -28.51 44.63
CA PRO A 13 57.48 -27.79 43.43
C PRO A 13 56.30 -28.54 42.75
N LEU A 14 55.18 -27.89 42.45
CA LEU A 14 54.99 -27.11 41.21
C LEU A 14 55.37 -27.90 39.95
N LEU A 15 54.74 -29.05 39.70
CA LEU A 15 54.65 -29.61 38.34
C LEU A 15 53.49 -30.60 38.16
N LEU A 16 52.25 -30.18 38.46
CA LEU A 16 51.06 -30.85 37.92
C LEU A 16 50.04 -29.80 37.49
N THR A 17 50.52 -28.82 36.72
CA THR A 17 49.65 -27.96 35.93
C THR A 17 49.05 -28.77 34.79
N VAL A 18 47.72 -28.85 34.79
CA VAL A 18 46.90 -28.65 33.59
C VAL A 18 46.93 -29.80 32.57
N LEU A 19 46.22 -30.89 32.85
CA LEU A 19 45.77 -31.84 31.80
C LEU A 19 44.30 -32.27 31.96
N LEU A 20 43.48 -31.50 32.68
CA LEU A 20 42.03 -31.77 32.84
C LEU A 20 41.14 -30.68 32.26
N GLY A 21 41.59 -29.99 31.21
CA GLY A 21 40.85 -28.86 30.68
C GLY A 21 41.15 -28.53 29.22
N LEU A 22 41.24 -29.53 28.35
CA LEU A 22 41.11 -29.32 26.91
C LEU A 22 40.36 -30.51 26.29
N SER A 23 39.11 -30.74 26.70
CA SER A 23 38.12 -31.06 25.68
C SER A 23 37.91 -29.77 24.89
N GLY A 24 38.87 -29.46 24.01
CA GLY A 24 38.57 -28.55 22.92
C GLY A 24 37.41 -29.19 22.20
N SER A 25 36.22 -28.60 22.33
CA SER A 25 35.28 -28.70 21.24
C SER A 25 36.08 -28.22 20.04
N GLN A 26 36.40 -29.15 19.15
CA GLN A 26 36.62 -28.76 17.77
C GLN A 26 35.33 -28.02 17.44
N ASP A 27 35.38 -26.70 17.40
CA ASP A 27 34.30 -25.88 16.86
C ASP A 27 34.21 -26.32 15.40
N GLN A 28 33.46 -27.40 15.18
CA GLN A 28 33.03 -27.84 13.87
C GLN A 28 32.19 -26.67 13.38
N GLU A 29 32.78 -25.88 12.49
CA GLU A 29 32.08 -24.77 11.86
C GLU A 29 30.80 -25.34 11.24
N GLU A 30 29.67 -25.08 11.91
CA GLU A 30 28.39 -25.64 11.50
C GLU A 30 28.06 -25.06 10.13
N LEU A 31 27.86 -25.90 9.12
CA LEU A 31 27.49 -25.49 7.77
C LEU A 31 26.38 -24.43 7.82
N GLN A 32 26.59 -23.29 7.17
CA GLN A 32 25.63 -22.20 7.11
C GLN A 32 25.18 -21.97 5.67
N VAL A 33 23.91 -21.61 5.52
CA VAL A 33 23.35 -21.12 4.26
C VAL A 33 23.10 -19.62 4.44
N LEU A 34 24.06 -18.83 3.99
CA LEU A 34 24.04 -17.38 4.06
C LEU A 34 23.23 -16.84 2.89
N GLN A 35 22.02 -16.38 3.21
CA GLN A 35 21.10 -15.80 2.25
C GLN A 35 20.65 -14.42 2.78
N PRO A 36 20.82 -13.33 2.01
CA PRO A 36 20.37 -12.01 2.43
C PRO A 36 18.86 -11.97 2.68
N LYS A 37 18.48 -11.43 3.84
CA LYS A 37 17.07 -11.24 4.23
C LYS A 37 16.45 -9.98 3.64
N GLU A 38 17.28 -9.08 3.13
CA GLU A 38 16.84 -7.83 2.53
C GLU A 38 15.95 -8.12 1.30
N PRO A 39 14.75 -7.52 1.22
CA PRO A 39 13.90 -7.69 0.06
C PRO A 39 14.55 -7.07 -1.16
N VAL A 40 14.41 -7.73 -2.30
CA VAL A 40 14.90 -7.25 -3.59
C VAL A 40 13.72 -6.72 -4.41
N SER A 41 13.90 -5.55 -5.01
CA SER A 41 12.93 -4.97 -5.94
C SER A 41 13.56 -4.80 -7.31
N VAL A 42 12.91 -5.31 -8.36
CA VAL A 42 13.45 -5.33 -9.73
C VAL A 42 12.37 -5.01 -10.75
N ALA A 43 12.69 -4.28 -11.82
CA ALA A 43 11.66 -3.94 -12.80
C ALA A 43 11.25 -5.15 -13.66
N LYS A 44 10.03 -5.07 -14.21
CA LYS A 44 9.53 -6.08 -15.15
C LYS A 44 10.45 -6.14 -16.37
N GLY A 45 10.78 -7.35 -16.82
CA GLY A 45 11.64 -7.59 -17.97
C GLY A 45 13.13 -7.56 -17.65
N GLU A 46 13.53 -7.03 -16.48
CA GLU A 46 14.92 -7.02 -16.06
C GLU A 46 15.38 -8.38 -15.53
N LYS A 47 16.67 -8.43 -15.18
CA LYS A 47 17.35 -9.58 -14.57
C LYS A 47 17.60 -9.27 -13.10
N VAL A 48 17.30 -10.22 -12.22
CA VAL A 48 17.65 -10.15 -10.79
C VAL A 48 18.64 -11.24 -10.43
N THR A 49 19.50 -10.98 -9.45
CA THR A 49 20.36 -12.00 -8.84
C THR A 49 19.93 -12.21 -7.39
N LEU A 50 19.64 -13.46 -7.03
CA LEU A 50 19.36 -13.88 -5.66
C LEU A 50 20.60 -14.54 -5.10
N ASN A 51 21.13 -13.97 -4.01
CA ASN A 51 22.41 -14.37 -3.47
C ASN A 51 22.28 -15.53 -2.49
N CYS A 52 23.18 -16.49 -2.58
CA CYS A 52 23.30 -17.58 -1.61
C CYS A 52 24.75 -18.06 -1.52
N THR A 53 25.30 -18.05 -0.31
CA THR A 53 26.61 -18.64 -0.02
C THR A 53 26.43 -19.78 0.97
N VAL A 54 27.01 -20.93 0.68
CA VAL A 54 27.05 -22.07 1.60
C VAL A 54 28.49 -22.18 2.09
N THR A 55 28.70 -22.06 3.41
CA THR A 55 30.04 -22.24 4.00
C THR A 55 30.50 -23.69 3.81
N ASP A 56 31.82 -23.88 3.64
CA ASP A 56 32.43 -25.10 3.11
C ASP A 56 31.77 -26.39 3.64
N SER A 57 31.33 -27.21 2.71
CA SER A 57 30.24 -28.16 2.91
C SER A 57 30.78 -29.59 2.89
N VAL A 58 31.27 -30.06 4.04
CA VAL A 58 31.56 -31.50 4.29
C VAL A 58 30.33 -32.38 3.98
N VAL A 59 29.13 -31.80 4.02
CA VAL A 59 27.87 -32.47 3.65
C VAL A 59 27.75 -32.59 2.13
N SER A 60 27.98 -33.79 1.60
CA SER A 60 27.70 -34.10 0.20
C SER A 60 26.21 -33.94 -0.11
N GLY A 61 25.89 -33.40 -1.28
CA GLY A 61 24.54 -33.22 -1.77
C GLY A 61 24.33 -31.87 -2.45
N PRO A 62 23.21 -31.69 -3.16
CA PRO A 62 23.02 -30.51 -3.99
C PRO A 62 22.56 -29.29 -3.20
N VAL A 63 22.73 -28.13 -3.81
CA VAL A 63 22.01 -26.91 -3.45
C VAL A 63 20.89 -26.70 -4.46
N LYS A 64 19.72 -26.34 -3.94
CA LYS A 64 18.50 -26.12 -4.73
C LYS A 64 17.84 -24.81 -4.31
N TRP A 65 17.18 -24.17 -5.25
CA TRP A 65 16.34 -23.00 -4.99
C TRP A 65 14.86 -23.37 -5.07
N PHE A 66 14.10 -22.89 -4.09
CA PHE A 66 12.65 -23.05 -4.03
C PHE A 66 11.96 -21.70 -4.00
N LYS A 67 10.77 -21.62 -4.61
CA LYS A 67 9.82 -20.54 -4.42
C LYS A 67 8.73 -20.98 -3.42
N GLY A 68 8.51 -20.18 -2.38
CA GLY A 68 7.58 -20.49 -1.30
C GLY A 68 8.16 -21.46 -0.25
N ALA A 69 7.38 -21.72 0.80
CA ALA A 69 7.74 -22.57 1.92
C ALA A 69 6.73 -23.71 2.12
N GLY A 70 7.12 -24.73 2.89
CA GLY A 70 6.25 -25.87 3.23
C GLY A 70 5.97 -26.81 2.05
N PRO A 71 4.94 -27.67 2.16
CA PRO A 71 4.64 -28.73 1.17
C PRO A 71 4.32 -28.23 -0.24
N GLN A 72 3.88 -26.97 -0.37
CA GLN A 72 3.49 -26.36 -1.65
C GLN A 72 4.64 -25.59 -2.33
N ARG A 73 5.85 -25.60 -1.76
CA ARG A 73 7.00 -24.93 -2.36
C ARG A 73 7.34 -25.56 -3.72
N LYS A 74 7.78 -24.73 -4.66
CA LYS A 74 8.16 -25.16 -6.01
C LYS A 74 9.67 -25.12 -6.17
N GLU A 75 10.30 -26.23 -6.56
CA GLU A 75 11.71 -26.23 -6.98
C GLU A 75 11.82 -25.39 -8.28
N ILE A 76 12.69 -24.39 -8.28
CA ILE A 76 12.90 -23.50 -9.43
C ILE A 76 14.26 -23.71 -10.09
N TYR A 77 15.25 -24.24 -9.38
CA TYR A 77 16.61 -24.45 -9.88
C TYR A 77 17.37 -25.47 -9.01
N THR A 78 18.19 -26.33 -9.64
CA THR A 78 19.11 -27.25 -8.95
C THR A 78 20.52 -27.15 -9.53
N PHE A 79 21.53 -27.22 -8.66
CA PHE A 79 22.95 -27.27 -9.06
C PHE A 79 23.43 -28.69 -9.43
N GLN A 80 22.52 -29.65 -9.66
CA GLN A 80 22.83 -30.99 -10.21
C GLN A 80 22.77 -31.05 -11.74
N GLY A 81 22.39 -29.95 -12.39
CA GLY A 81 22.13 -29.92 -13.83
C GLY A 81 20.63 -29.93 -14.14
N GLY A 82 20.29 -29.44 -15.34
CA GLY A 82 18.92 -29.26 -15.80
C GLY A 82 18.84 -28.13 -16.83
N SER A 83 17.73 -28.07 -17.56
CA SER A 83 17.48 -27.00 -18.53
C SER A 83 16.48 -26.00 -17.94
N TYR A 84 16.98 -24.82 -17.61
CA TYR A 84 16.20 -23.70 -17.11
C TYR A 84 16.35 -22.53 -18.08
N PRO A 85 15.29 -22.18 -18.85
CA PRO A 85 15.38 -21.13 -19.87
C PRO A 85 15.72 -19.76 -19.29
N ARG A 86 15.15 -19.42 -18.13
CA ARG A 86 15.26 -18.09 -17.51
C ARG A 86 16.21 -18.00 -16.32
N ILE A 87 16.69 -19.13 -15.78
CA ILE A 87 17.45 -19.16 -14.52
C ILE A 87 18.82 -19.76 -14.78
N LYS A 88 19.88 -19.08 -14.32
CA LYS A 88 21.28 -19.51 -14.45
C LYS A 88 22.03 -19.32 -13.14
N ALA A 89 23.07 -20.11 -12.90
CA ALA A 89 24.02 -19.84 -11.83
C ALA A 89 24.72 -18.49 -12.08
N ALA A 90 24.80 -17.64 -11.07
CA ALA A 90 25.52 -16.37 -11.13
C ALA A 90 27.04 -16.59 -11.03
N ALA A 91 27.47 -17.65 -10.33
CA ALA A 91 28.85 -18.08 -10.21
C ALA A 91 29.00 -19.59 -10.54
N PRO A 92 28.95 -20.00 -11.83
CA PRO A 92 28.90 -21.41 -12.23
C PRO A 92 30.07 -22.27 -11.76
N SER A 93 31.23 -21.65 -11.56
CA SER A 93 32.49 -22.33 -11.17
C SER A 93 32.77 -22.27 -9.68
N SER A 94 31.86 -21.70 -8.88
CA SER A 94 32.06 -21.56 -7.44
C SER A 94 31.60 -22.79 -6.68
N ASN A 95 32.37 -23.19 -5.68
CA ASN A 95 32.03 -24.29 -4.77
C ASN A 95 31.23 -23.84 -3.54
N THR A 96 31.17 -22.52 -3.30
CA THR A 96 30.52 -21.93 -2.12
C THR A 96 29.43 -20.92 -2.50
N ASP A 97 29.50 -20.33 -3.69
CA ASP A 97 28.50 -19.37 -4.18
C ASP A 97 27.46 -20.09 -5.06
N PHE A 98 26.26 -20.21 -4.51
CA PHE A 98 25.11 -20.84 -5.13
C PHE A 98 24.04 -19.81 -5.52
N SER A 99 24.47 -18.58 -5.79
CA SER A 99 23.59 -17.50 -6.25
C SER A 99 23.04 -17.81 -7.65
N ILE A 100 21.78 -17.42 -7.88
CA ILE A 100 21.11 -17.57 -9.18
C ILE A 100 20.73 -16.22 -9.75
N SER A 101 20.77 -16.12 -11.08
CA SER A 101 20.17 -15.02 -11.80
C SER A 101 18.90 -15.47 -12.52
N ILE A 102 17.82 -14.71 -12.37
CA ILE A 102 16.54 -14.91 -13.06
C ILE A 102 16.37 -13.77 -14.07
N SER A 103 16.31 -14.09 -15.36
CA SER A 103 16.12 -13.13 -16.45
C SER A 103 14.65 -12.96 -16.82
N ASN A 104 14.31 -11.80 -17.38
CA ASN A 104 12.95 -11.48 -17.85
C ASN A 104 11.92 -11.67 -16.73
N ILE A 105 12.08 -10.88 -15.68
CA ILE A 105 11.22 -10.93 -14.51
C ILE A 105 9.78 -10.52 -14.84
N THR A 106 8.80 -11.31 -14.38
CA THR A 106 7.38 -11.04 -14.53
C THR A 106 6.69 -10.85 -13.17
N PRO A 107 5.48 -10.26 -13.10
CA PRO A 107 4.76 -10.14 -11.83
C PRO A 107 4.54 -11.48 -11.11
N GLU A 108 4.44 -12.58 -11.86
CA GLU A 108 4.32 -13.94 -11.32
C GLU A 108 5.58 -14.42 -10.59
N ASP A 109 6.73 -13.78 -10.80
CA ASP A 109 7.97 -14.09 -10.09
C ASP A 109 7.98 -13.51 -8.66
N THR A 110 7.00 -12.68 -8.29
CA THR A 110 6.86 -12.15 -6.92
C THR A 110 6.73 -13.29 -5.91
N GLY A 111 7.48 -13.21 -4.81
CA GLY A 111 7.42 -14.16 -3.69
C GLY A 111 8.76 -14.37 -2.99
N THR A 112 8.75 -15.21 -1.96
CA THR A 112 9.96 -15.53 -1.20
C THR A 112 10.66 -16.75 -1.79
N TYR A 113 11.96 -16.61 -2.00
CA TYR A 113 12.83 -17.65 -2.54
C TYR A 113 13.78 -18.15 -1.47
N TYR A 114 14.00 -19.46 -1.42
CA TYR A 114 14.83 -20.10 -0.41
C TYR A 114 15.94 -20.91 -1.07
N CYS A 115 17.18 -20.65 -0.68
CA CYS A 115 18.33 -21.48 -1.01
C CYS A 115 18.44 -22.60 0.01
N VAL A 116 18.51 -23.85 -0.45
CA VAL A 116 18.42 -25.03 0.42
C VAL A 116 19.52 -26.01 0.09
N LYS A 117 20.31 -26.38 1.10
CA LYS A 117 21.31 -27.44 1.04
C LYS A 117 20.68 -28.77 1.38
N PHE A 118 20.92 -29.77 0.54
CA PHE A 118 20.51 -31.16 0.76
C PHE A 118 21.70 -32.03 1.12
N LYS A 119 21.44 -33.07 1.91
CA LYS A 119 22.34 -34.17 2.16
C LYS A 119 22.01 -35.31 1.21
N ARG A 120 23.02 -35.80 0.49
CA ARG A 120 22.90 -36.93 -0.43
C ARG A 120 22.65 -38.21 0.36
N GLY A 121 21.68 -38.99 -0.11
CA GLY A 121 21.28 -40.28 0.44
C GLY A 121 20.58 -41.14 -0.60
N TYR A 122 19.80 -42.14 -0.17
CA TYR A 122 18.92 -42.90 -1.07
C TYR A 122 17.88 -41.97 -1.73
N SER A 123 17.35 -41.05 -0.95
CA SER A 123 16.71 -39.82 -1.42
C SER A 123 17.44 -38.64 -0.78
N ASP A 124 17.65 -37.58 -1.57
CA ASP A 124 18.25 -36.35 -1.05
C ASP A 124 17.32 -35.76 0.03
N THR A 125 17.85 -35.54 1.23
CA THR A 125 17.10 -34.96 2.35
C THR A 125 17.52 -33.52 2.59
N GLU A 126 16.57 -32.66 2.95
CA GLU A 126 16.88 -31.28 3.30
C GLU A 126 17.77 -31.25 4.54
N PHE A 127 18.92 -30.60 4.42
CA PHE A 127 19.89 -30.49 5.50
C PHE A 127 19.77 -29.13 6.18
N LYS A 128 19.79 -28.04 5.40
CA LYS A 128 19.66 -26.68 5.92
C LYS A 128 19.10 -25.73 4.87
N SER A 129 18.25 -24.79 5.31
CA SER A 129 17.65 -23.76 4.47
C SER A 129 18.17 -22.37 4.87
N GLY A 130 18.34 -21.49 3.89
CA GLY A 130 18.60 -20.07 4.12
C GLY A 130 17.39 -19.33 4.69
N GLY A 131 17.61 -18.07 5.09
CA GLY A 131 16.57 -17.23 5.69
C GLY A 131 15.44 -16.81 4.74
N GLY A 132 15.61 -17.03 3.44
CA GLY A 132 14.68 -16.58 2.41
C GLY A 132 14.90 -15.13 1.98
N THR A 133 14.70 -14.86 0.70
CA THR A 133 14.78 -13.52 0.11
C THR A 133 13.45 -13.21 -0.57
N MET A 134 12.79 -12.14 -0.14
CA MET A 134 11.56 -11.67 -0.78
C MET A 134 11.91 -10.94 -2.07
N LEU A 135 11.42 -11.43 -3.20
CA LEU A 135 11.50 -10.75 -4.49
C LEU A 135 10.18 -10.03 -4.76
N SER A 136 10.26 -8.72 -4.97
CA SER A 136 9.19 -7.86 -5.45
C SER A 136 9.52 -7.35 -6.84
N VAL A 137 8.51 -7.16 -7.68
CA VAL A 137 8.71 -6.71 -9.07
C VAL A 137 8.20 -5.28 -9.23
N SER A 138 9.12 -4.32 -9.30
CA SER A 138 8.89 -2.88 -9.55
C SER A 138 8.76 -2.59 -11.05
N GLY A 139 7.78 -3.22 -11.68
CA GLY A 139 7.39 -2.93 -13.07
C GLY A 139 5.93 -3.28 -13.31
N SER A 140 5.20 -3.46 -12.21
CA SER A 140 3.76 -3.59 -12.12
C SER A 140 3.06 -2.24 -11.94
N GLN A 141 3.69 -1.14 -12.38
CA GLN A 141 2.94 -0.03 -13.01
C GLN A 141 2.63 -0.41 -14.48
N GLY A 142 2.11 -1.62 -14.66
CA GLY A 142 1.70 -2.21 -15.93
C GLY A 142 0.33 -2.89 -15.84
N GLN A 143 -0.39 -2.70 -14.75
CA GLN A 143 -1.65 -1.99 -14.87
C GLN A 143 -1.30 -0.57 -14.40
N GLU A 144 -1.52 0.47 -15.21
CA GLU A 144 -2.03 1.69 -14.58
C GLU A 144 -3.17 1.18 -13.70
N GLU A 145 -3.03 1.26 -12.37
CA GLU A 145 -4.12 0.85 -11.48
C GLU A 145 -5.34 1.54 -12.05
N PHE A 146 -6.32 0.79 -12.56
CA PHE A 146 -7.42 1.39 -13.30
C PHE A 146 -8.00 2.54 -12.48
N GLN A 147 -7.79 3.78 -12.93
CA GLN A 147 -8.22 4.97 -12.19
C GLN A 147 -9.44 5.55 -12.87
N VAL A 148 -10.39 5.92 -12.02
CA VAL A 148 -11.46 6.83 -12.40
C VAL A 148 -10.99 8.21 -11.97
N LEU A 149 -10.57 9.03 -12.94
CA LEU A 149 -10.10 10.39 -12.71
C LEU A 149 -11.31 11.28 -12.50
N GLN A 150 -11.55 11.64 -11.24
CA GLN A 150 -12.66 12.48 -10.83
C GLN A 150 -12.11 13.73 -10.13
N THR A 151 -12.66 14.90 -10.45
CA THR A 151 -12.33 16.17 -9.77
C THR A 151 -12.68 16.05 -8.28
N LYS A 152 -11.73 16.32 -7.39
CA LYS A 152 -11.92 16.19 -5.93
C LYS A 152 -12.29 17.52 -5.28
N GLU A 153 -12.03 18.60 -5.99
CA GLU A 153 -12.28 19.96 -5.56
C GLU A 153 -13.80 20.19 -5.42
N PRO A 154 -14.26 20.81 -4.31
CA PRO A 154 -15.65 21.20 -4.16
C PRO A 154 -16.07 22.17 -5.27
N VAL A 155 -17.25 21.96 -5.82
CA VAL A 155 -17.85 22.84 -6.83
C VAL A 155 -18.98 23.63 -6.20
N SER A 156 -18.84 24.96 -6.21
CA SER A 156 -19.83 25.87 -5.67
C SER A 156 -20.71 26.44 -6.79
N VAL A 157 -22.03 26.46 -6.58
CA VAL A 157 -23.01 26.90 -7.59
C VAL A 157 -24.18 27.65 -6.94
N ALA A 158 -24.80 28.59 -7.65
CA ALA A 158 -26.00 29.27 -7.17
C ALA A 158 -27.24 28.37 -7.29
N LYS A 159 -28.27 28.61 -6.46
CA LYS A 159 -29.57 27.96 -6.61
C LYS A 159 -30.14 28.21 -8.02
N GLY A 160 -30.68 27.17 -8.66
CA GLY A 160 -31.16 27.21 -10.04
C GLY A 160 -30.05 27.13 -11.09
N GLY A 161 -28.78 27.20 -10.69
CA GLY A 161 -27.63 27.13 -11.58
C GLY A 161 -27.41 25.74 -12.20
N LYS A 162 -26.32 25.64 -12.97
CA LYS A 162 -25.85 24.41 -13.60
C LYS A 162 -24.44 24.10 -13.12
N VAL A 163 -24.17 22.85 -12.79
CA VAL A 163 -22.87 22.36 -12.33
C VAL A 163 -22.39 21.21 -13.20
N THR A 164 -21.08 21.11 -13.39
CA THR A 164 -20.43 20.03 -14.12
C THR A 164 -19.61 19.19 -13.15
N LEU A 165 -19.78 17.87 -13.20
CA LEU A 165 -18.97 16.90 -12.47
C LEU A 165 -18.12 16.13 -13.47
N ASN A 166 -16.80 16.25 -13.35
CA ASN A 166 -15.88 15.65 -14.31
C ASN A 166 -15.54 14.22 -13.91
N CYS A 167 -15.56 13.32 -14.88
CA CYS A 167 -15.10 11.94 -14.72
C CYS A 167 -14.46 11.45 -16.01
N THR A 168 -13.21 11.03 -15.95
CA THR A 168 -12.48 10.45 -17.07
C THR A 168 -12.01 9.05 -16.71
N ILE A 169 -12.19 8.10 -17.62
CA ILE A 169 -11.78 6.71 -17.47
C ILE A 169 -10.77 6.37 -18.56
N LEU A 170 -9.66 5.76 -18.15
CA LEU A 170 -8.56 5.36 -19.03
C LEU A 170 -8.96 4.18 -19.93
N GLU A 171 -8.38 4.12 -21.14
CA GLU A 171 -8.81 3.28 -22.27
C GLU A 171 -8.75 1.76 -22.01
N ASN A 172 -8.10 1.32 -20.93
CA ASN A 172 -7.98 -0.09 -20.53
C ASN A 172 -9.07 -0.56 -19.54
N SER A 173 -10.28 0.02 -19.63
CA SER A 173 -11.40 -0.31 -18.74
C SER A 173 -12.11 -1.62 -19.12
N PRO A 174 -12.51 -2.48 -18.16
CA PRO A 174 -13.35 -3.63 -18.47
C PRO A 174 -14.70 -3.20 -19.09
N PRO A 175 -15.33 -4.04 -19.93
CA PRO A 175 -16.66 -3.77 -20.43
C PRO A 175 -17.65 -3.60 -19.28
N GLY A 176 -18.56 -2.63 -19.38
CA GLY A 176 -19.60 -2.38 -18.38
C GLY A 176 -19.93 -0.89 -18.26
N PRO A 177 -21.08 -0.57 -17.62
CA PRO A 177 -21.56 0.80 -17.57
C PRO A 177 -20.76 1.65 -16.58
N VAL A 178 -20.82 2.97 -16.79
CA VAL A 178 -20.39 3.97 -15.83
C VAL A 178 -21.63 4.66 -15.27
N LYS A 179 -21.63 4.89 -13.97
CA LYS A 179 -22.77 5.43 -13.23
C LYS A 179 -22.31 6.52 -12.28
N TRP A 180 -23.17 7.50 -12.07
CA TRP A 180 -22.99 8.50 -11.02
C TRP A 180 -23.92 8.23 -9.84
N PHE A 181 -23.38 8.32 -8.64
CA PHE A 181 -24.12 8.19 -7.39
C PHE A 181 -23.97 9.43 -6.52
N LYS A 182 -25.02 9.75 -5.78
CA LYS A 182 -24.98 10.67 -4.64
C LYS A 182 -24.82 9.86 -3.35
N GLY A 183 -23.80 10.20 -2.55
CA GLY A 183 -23.46 9.48 -1.32
C GLY A 183 -22.66 8.20 -1.55
N ALA A 184 -22.23 7.57 -0.46
CA ALA A 184 -21.43 6.35 -0.45
C ALA A 184 -22.12 5.22 0.35
N GLY A 185 -21.65 3.99 0.16
CA GLY A 185 -22.17 2.81 0.88
C GLY A 185 -23.56 2.36 0.42
N PRO A 186 -24.27 1.54 1.22
CA PRO A 186 -25.55 0.92 0.85
C PRO A 186 -26.69 1.91 0.58
N GLN A 187 -26.61 3.13 1.13
CA GLN A 187 -27.64 4.16 1.04
C GLN A 187 -27.42 5.15 -0.12
N ARG A 188 -26.41 4.91 -0.96
CA ARG A 188 -26.13 5.79 -2.12
C ARG A 188 -27.28 5.75 -3.13
N LYS A 189 -27.56 6.89 -3.76
CA LYS A 189 -28.61 7.04 -4.78
C LYS A 189 -28.00 7.13 -6.17
N GLU A 190 -28.39 6.26 -7.10
CA GLU A 190 -28.04 6.39 -8.52
C GLU A 190 -28.70 7.65 -9.08
N ILE A 191 -27.92 8.54 -9.69
CA ILE A 191 -28.41 9.79 -10.28
C ILE A 191 -28.31 9.81 -11.81
N TYR A 192 -27.40 9.01 -12.38
CA TYR A 192 -27.21 8.95 -13.84
C TYR A 192 -26.54 7.62 -14.24
N ASN A 193 -26.95 7.06 -15.38
CA ASN A 193 -26.43 5.81 -15.92
C ASN A 193 -26.13 5.95 -17.41
N PHE A 194 -24.86 5.77 -17.78
CA PHE A 194 -24.42 5.85 -19.18
C PHE A 194 -24.89 4.67 -20.04
N LYS A 195 -25.46 3.61 -19.45
CA LYS A 195 -26.16 2.54 -20.18
C LYS A 195 -27.48 3.02 -20.80
N GLY A 196 -28.05 4.11 -20.29
CA GLY A 196 -29.33 4.66 -20.70
C GLY A 196 -30.30 4.87 -19.53
N GLY A 197 -31.32 5.68 -19.78
CA GLY A 197 -32.33 6.08 -18.80
C GLY A 197 -32.88 7.48 -19.13
N SER A 198 -33.95 7.88 -18.45
CA SER A 198 -34.51 9.24 -18.60
C SER A 198 -34.14 10.08 -17.38
N TYR A 199 -33.34 11.12 -17.61
CA TYR A 199 -32.84 12.01 -16.57
C TYR A 199 -33.12 13.48 -16.95
N PRO A 200 -34.25 14.07 -16.52
CA PRO A 200 -34.69 15.39 -17.01
C PRO A 200 -33.68 16.52 -16.76
N ARG A 201 -32.97 16.47 -15.61
CA ARG A 201 -32.05 17.52 -15.17
C ARG A 201 -30.58 17.25 -15.47
N ILE A 202 -30.23 16.02 -15.86
CA ILE A 202 -28.82 15.55 -15.90
C ILE A 202 -28.48 15.07 -17.31
N LYS A 203 -27.39 15.58 -17.87
CA LYS A 203 -26.91 15.22 -19.21
C LYS A 203 -25.41 14.94 -19.21
N ALA A 204 -24.96 13.99 -20.03
CA ALA A 204 -23.55 13.82 -20.35
C ALA A 204 -22.99 15.12 -20.98
N VAL A 205 -21.77 15.49 -20.59
CA VAL A 205 -21.07 16.66 -21.16
C VAL A 205 -20.65 16.38 -22.59
N VAL A 206 -20.08 15.20 -22.82
CA VAL A 206 -19.70 14.69 -24.15
C VAL A 206 -20.51 13.43 -24.44
N PRO A 207 -21.63 13.54 -25.17
CA PRO A 207 -22.43 12.38 -25.54
C PRO A 207 -21.60 11.35 -26.30
N SER A 208 -21.83 10.06 -26.01
CA SER A 208 -21.18 8.93 -26.70
C SER A 208 -19.65 8.85 -26.56
N SER A 209 -19.03 9.58 -25.64
CA SER A 209 -17.60 9.44 -25.37
C SER A 209 -17.29 8.07 -24.74
N HIS A 210 -16.14 7.51 -25.09
CA HIS A 210 -15.64 6.25 -24.54
C HIS A 210 -14.76 6.44 -23.30
N THR A 211 -14.27 7.66 -23.08
CA THR A 211 -13.33 8.01 -22.00
C THR A 211 -13.86 9.10 -21.08
N ASP A 212 -14.72 10.00 -21.58
CA ASP A 212 -15.32 11.10 -20.82
C ASP A 212 -16.73 10.71 -20.35
N PHE A 213 -16.87 10.55 -19.04
CA PHE A 213 -18.10 10.24 -18.34
C PHE A 213 -18.58 11.39 -17.45
N SER A 214 -18.20 12.61 -17.82
CA SER A 214 -18.61 13.83 -17.12
C SER A 214 -20.10 14.12 -17.33
N ILE A 215 -20.75 14.60 -16.28
CA ILE A 215 -22.18 14.96 -16.32
C ILE A 215 -22.38 16.41 -15.93
N SER A 216 -23.46 17.00 -16.42
CA SER A 216 -23.94 18.30 -16.00
C SER A 216 -25.33 18.21 -15.39
N ILE A 217 -25.50 18.80 -14.21
CA ILE A 217 -26.75 18.83 -13.45
C ILE A 217 -27.29 20.27 -13.51
N SER A 218 -28.51 20.43 -14.02
CA SER A 218 -29.16 21.74 -14.18
C SER A 218 -30.24 21.96 -13.12
N ASN A 219 -30.58 23.23 -12.87
CA ASN A 219 -31.58 23.63 -11.89
C ASN A 219 -31.26 23.09 -10.48
N ILE A 220 -30.12 23.50 -9.95
CA ILE A 220 -29.60 23.04 -8.66
C ILE A 220 -30.47 23.51 -7.49
N THR A 221 -30.86 22.58 -6.61
CA THR A 221 -31.64 22.83 -5.39
C THR A 221 -30.84 22.49 -4.14
N PRO A 222 -31.23 22.97 -2.93
CA PRO A 222 -30.57 22.61 -1.67
C PRO A 222 -30.37 21.10 -1.47
N GLU A 223 -31.29 20.28 -1.99
CA GLU A 223 -31.22 18.82 -1.94
C GLU A 223 -30.14 18.23 -2.83
N ASP A 224 -29.56 18.97 -3.77
CA ASP A 224 -28.42 18.52 -4.59
C ASP A 224 -27.07 18.71 -3.86
N THR A 225 -27.06 19.31 -2.66
CA THR A 225 -25.84 19.40 -1.84
C THR A 225 -25.39 18.01 -1.38
N GLY A 226 -24.10 17.71 -1.51
CA GLY A 226 -23.51 16.46 -1.05
C GLY A 226 -22.35 15.98 -1.90
N THR A 227 -21.85 14.78 -1.61
CA THR A 227 -20.73 14.16 -2.33
C THR A 227 -21.21 13.22 -3.42
N TYR A 228 -20.63 13.33 -4.60
CA TYR A 228 -20.95 12.56 -5.78
C TYR A 228 -19.79 11.68 -6.20
N TYR A 229 -20.09 10.49 -6.70
CA TYR A 229 -19.09 9.49 -7.07
C TYR A 229 -19.38 8.94 -8.47
N CYS A 230 -18.37 9.00 -9.33
CA CYS A 230 -18.34 8.32 -10.62
C CYS A 230 -17.83 6.90 -10.40
N VAL A 231 -18.61 5.91 -10.83
CA VAL A 231 -18.34 4.49 -10.53
C VAL A 231 -18.38 3.67 -11.81
N LYS A 232 -17.29 2.95 -12.07
CA LYS A 232 -17.21 1.96 -13.14
C LYS A 232 -17.71 0.61 -12.65
N PHE A 233 -18.53 -0.05 -13.46
CA PHE A 233 -18.99 -1.42 -13.24
C PHE A 233 -18.39 -2.37 -14.28
N LYS A 234 -18.18 -3.63 -13.89
CA LYS A 234 -17.97 -4.74 -14.83
C LYS A 234 -19.32 -5.27 -15.27
N ARG A 235 -19.45 -5.51 -16.57
CA ARG A 235 -20.62 -6.14 -17.17
C ARG A 235 -20.79 -7.54 -16.58
N GLY A 236 -21.98 -7.85 -16.12
CA GLY A 236 -22.32 -9.15 -15.52
C GLY A 236 -23.83 -9.36 -15.41
N ASN A 237 -24.23 -10.38 -14.64
CA ASN A 237 -25.62 -10.61 -14.30
C ASN A 237 -25.74 -10.93 -12.79
N PRO A 238 -25.77 -9.91 -11.91
CA PRO A 238 -25.83 -8.46 -12.18
C PRO A 238 -24.47 -7.82 -12.51
N ASP A 239 -24.49 -6.59 -13.05
CA ASP A 239 -23.29 -5.76 -13.17
C ASP A 239 -22.67 -5.54 -11.78
N THR A 240 -21.34 -5.69 -11.67
CA THR A 240 -20.62 -5.59 -10.39
C THR A 240 -19.76 -4.34 -10.33
N GLU A 241 -19.68 -3.69 -9.17
CA GLU A 241 -18.84 -2.51 -9.02
C GLU A 241 -17.36 -2.88 -9.22
N PHE A 242 -16.66 -2.12 -10.07
CA PHE A 242 -15.25 -2.32 -10.34
C PHE A 242 -14.37 -1.33 -9.59
N LYS A 243 -14.65 -0.04 -9.75
CA LYS A 243 -13.85 1.04 -9.17
C LYS A 243 -14.67 2.32 -9.10
N SER A 244 -14.45 3.10 -8.04
CA SER A 244 -15.03 4.43 -7.84
C SER A 244 -13.96 5.52 -7.99
N GLY A 245 -14.37 6.72 -8.38
CA GLY A 245 -13.54 7.91 -8.36
C GLY A 245 -13.04 8.20 -6.95
N GLY A 246 -11.72 8.37 -6.80
CA GLY A 246 -11.11 8.59 -5.49
C GLY A 246 -11.59 9.91 -4.87
N GLY A 247 -12.18 9.86 -3.67
CA GLY A 247 -12.53 11.05 -2.86
C GLY A 247 -13.90 11.69 -3.14
N GLY A 248 -14.48 11.47 -4.32
CA GLY A 248 -15.76 12.09 -4.70
C GLY A 248 -15.67 13.60 -4.97
N THR A 249 -16.71 14.18 -5.55
CA THR A 249 -16.82 15.63 -5.80
C THR A 249 -17.94 16.19 -4.92
N ILE A 250 -17.68 17.25 -4.17
CA ILE A 250 -18.68 17.87 -3.30
C ILE A 250 -19.36 19.01 -4.05
N ILE A 251 -20.70 19.02 -4.08
CA ILE A 251 -21.48 20.19 -4.55
C ILE A 251 -21.88 21.04 -3.35
N LEU A 252 -21.59 22.33 -3.41
CA LEU A 252 -22.00 23.35 -2.44
C LEU A 252 -22.88 24.41 -3.10
N ILE A 253 -23.89 24.91 -2.39
CA ILE A 253 -24.73 26.01 -2.89
C ILE A 253 -24.32 27.32 -2.23
N PHE A 254 -24.10 28.36 -3.03
CA PHE A 254 -23.66 29.69 -2.58
C PHE A 254 -24.68 30.46 -1.73
N ALA A 255 -25.91 29.96 -1.58
CA ALA A 255 -26.88 30.56 -0.70
C ALA A 255 -26.38 30.35 0.74
N TYR A 256 -25.53 31.24 1.26
CA TYR A 256 -25.39 31.62 2.68
C TYR A 256 -24.22 32.59 2.93
N ILE A 257 -23.34 32.91 1.97
CA ILE A 257 -22.28 33.91 2.24
C ILE A 257 -22.81 35.35 2.17
N LEU A 258 -23.74 35.66 1.24
CA LEU A 258 -24.28 37.02 1.10
C LEU A 258 -25.41 37.35 2.08
N GLU A 259 -26.21 36.36 2.52
CA GLU A 259 -27.27 36.62 3.52
C GLU A 259 -26.69 36.88 4.92
N ILE A 260 -25.61 36.21 5.32
CA ILE A 260 -24.95 36.46 6.62
C ILE A 260 -24.28 37.85 6.63
N LEU A 261 -23.73 38.28 5.49
CA LEU A 261 -23.17 39.63 5.33
C LEU A 261 -24.28 40.70 5.32
N SER A 262 -25.41 40.48 4.66
CA SER A 262 -26.54 41.44 4.68
C SER A 262 -27.22 41.51 6.05
N ILE A 263 -27.32 40.40 6.80
CA ILE A 263 -27.79 40.39 8.19
C ILE A 263 -26.81 41.16 9.10
N SER A 264 -25.50 41.07 8.86
CA SER A 264 -24.47 41.80 9.62
C SER A 264 -24.47 43.30 9.34
N ILE A 265 -24.83 43.72 8.12
CA ILE A 265 -24.93 45.15 7.75
C ILE A 265 -26.25 45.74 8.26
N SER A 266 -27.38 45.01 8.17
CA SER A 266 -28.68 45.45 8.70
C SER A 266 -28.66 45.65 10.22
N LYS A 267 -27.99 44.76 10.98
CA LYS A 267 -27.83 44.92 12.43
C LYS A 267 -26.93 46.09 12.85
N ARG A 268 -26.06 46.61 11.97
CA ARG A 268 -25.22 47.79 12.27
C ARG A 268 -25.93 49.13 12.08
N GLN A 269 -27.06 49.18 11.38
CA GLN A 269 -27.81 50.44 11.14
C GLN A 269 -29.00 50.69 12.08
N CYS A 270 -29.31 49.77 12.99
CA CYS A 270 -30.31 49.96 14.05
C CYS A 270 -29.66 50.13 15.43
N PHE A 271 -28.65 51.00 15.55
CA PHE A 271 -28.28 51.60 16.83
C PHE A 271 -28.44 53.10 16.70
N LYS A 272 -29.64 53.61 17.03
CA LYS A 272 -29.89 55.04 17.24
C LYS A 272 -29.00 55.50 18.41
N PRO A 273 -28.09 56.47 18.24
CA PRO A 273 -27.56 57.19 19.40
C PRO A 273 -28.69 58.09 19.94
N ARG A 274 -29.14 57.82 21.17
CA ARG A 274 -29.89 58.81 21.96
C ARG A 274 -28.93 59.96 22.26
N ALA A 275 -29.09 61.07 21.55
CA ALA A 275 -28.55 62.36 22.00
C ALA A 275 -29.40 62.83 23.19
N LEU A 276 -28.83 62.81 24.39
CA LEU A 276 -29.42 63.52 25.53
C LEU A 276 -28.89 64.96 25.49
N ILE A 277 -29.78 65.89 25.16
CA ILE A 277 -29.55 67.34 25.14
C ILE A 277 -29.45 67.82 26.60
N ILE A 278 -28.34 68.48 26.94
CA ILE A 278 -28.24 69.28 28.17
C ILE A 278 -28.74 70.68 27.83
N SER A 279 -29.89 71.07 28.39
CA SER A 279 -30.33 72.47 28.43
C SER A 279 -30.92 72.78 29.80
N LEU A 280 -30.15 73.50 30.61
CA LEU A 280 -30.62 74.21 31.81
C LEU A 280 -31.31 75.50 31.36
N SER A 281 -32.61 75.64 31.61
CA SER A 281 -33.26 76.96 31.61
C SER A 281 -34.48 76.98 32.53
N TYR A 282 -34.29 77.65 33.68
CA TYR A 282 -35.18 78.59 34.36
C TYR A 282 -36.72 78.40 34.21
N SER A 283 -37.40 78.08 35.31
CA SER A 283 -38.85 78.30 35.45
C SER A 283 -39.10 79.31 36.57
N GLN A 284 -39.50 80.52 36.17
CA GLN A 284 -40.21 81.48 37.03
C GLN A 284 -41.60 80.91 37.34
N LYS A 285 -41.90 80.65 38.61
CA LYS A 285 -43.28 80.54 39.10
C LYS A 285 -43.81 81.96 39.33
N ARG A 286 -44.84 82.33 38.58
CA ARG A 286 -45.72 83.46 38.87
C ARG A 286 -46.73 83.00 39.92
N LEU A 287 -46.82 83.71 41.03
CA LEU A 287 -47.97 83.72 41.94
C LEU A 287 -48.93 84.80 41.45
N LEU A 288 -50.23 84.43 41.43
CA LEU A 288 -51.43 85.24 41.13
C LEU A 288 -51.70 85.53 39.65
#